data_AF-X0UJY6-F1
#
_entry.id   AF-X0UJY6-F1
#
_cell.length_a   1.000
_cell.length_b   1.000
_cell.length_c   1.000
_cell.angle_alpha   90.00
_cell.angle_beta   90.00
_cell.angle_gamma   90.00
#
_symmetry.space_group_name_H-M   'P 1'
#
loop_
_entity.id
_entity.type
_entity.pdbx_description
1 polymer ?
#
loop_
_entity_poly.entity_id
_entity_poly.type
_entity_poly.pdbx_seq_one_letter_code
_entity_poly.pdbx_strand_id
1 'polypeptide(L)' 'MNKEIKVLLVYPNPAMDNMITLGVSILSRCLKDAGHIVKLFDTTFYESNLVIGDSLREKNLQISKTKIL' A
#
# COMPACT_ATOMS: atom_id res chain seq x y z
N MET A 1 -19.64 18.43 -19.62
CA MET A 1 -18.44 17.57 -19.69
C MET A 1 -17.66 17.74 -18.40
N ASN A 2 -17.30 16.65 -17.72
CA ASN A 2 -16.40 16.73 -16.57
C ASN A 2 -14.99 17.06 -17.05
N LYS A 3 -14.28 17.92 -16.33
CA LYS A 3 -12.90 18.31 -16.64
C LYS A 3 -11.96 17.13 -16.36
N GLU A 4 -11.07 16.81 -17.31
CA GLU A 4 -10.00 15.84 -17.07
C GLU A 4 -9.05 16.36 -15.97
N ILE A 5 -8.71 15.49 -15.02
CA ILE A 5 -7.71 15.76 -13.99
C ILE A 5 -6.66 14.65 -13.93
N LYS A 6 -5.50 14.98 -13.40
CA LYS A 6 -4.40 14.05 -13.14
C LYS A 6 -4.43 13.64 -11.66
N VAL A 7 -4.58 12.35 -11.39
CA VAL A 7 -4.64 11.78 -10.04
C VAL A 7 -3.46 10.85 -9.82
N LEU A 8 -2.75 11.05 -8.71
CA LEU A 8 -1.75 10.12 -8.20
C LEU A 8 -2.31 9.46 -6.94
N LEU A 9 -2.58 8.15 -7.03
CA LEU A 9 -2.90 7.34 -5.87
C LEU A 9 -1.59 6.97 -5.18
N VAL A 10 -1.47 7.28 -3.90
CA VAL A 10 -0.34 6.84 -3.07
C VAL A 10 -0.81 5.63 -2.28
N TYR A 11 -0.14 4.49 -2.46
CA TYR A 11 -0.35 3.28 -1.68
C TYR A 11 0.78 3.14 -0.65
N PRO A 12 0.57 3.62 0.59
CA PRO A 12 1.61 3.72 1.62
C PRO A 12 1.79 2.36 2.34
N ASN A 13 2.03 1.30 1.59
CA ASN A 13 2.26 -0.01 2.19
C ASN A 13 3.66 -0.10 2.81
N PRO A 14 3.83 -0.88 3.89
CA PRO A 14 5.15 -1.25 4.37
C PRO A 14 5.97 -1.93 3.27
N ALA A 15 7.28 -1.69 3.27
CA ALA A 15 8.18 -2.32 2.31
C ALA A 15 8.06 -3.85 2.37
N MET A 16 8.03 -4.50 1.21
CA MET A 16 7.86 -5.95 1.03
C MET A 16 6.51 -6.53 1.48
N ASP A 17 5.59 -5.70 1.97
CA ASP A 17 4.19 -6.12 2.17
C ASP A 17 3.50 -6.11 0.80
N ASN A 18 3.29 -7.29 0.24
CA ASN A 18 2.83 -7.45 -1.15
C ASN A 18 1.30 -7.53 -1.26
N MET A 19 0.57 -7.48 -0.15
CA MET A 19 -0.88 -7.55 -0.19
C MET A 19 -1.43 -6.18 -0.62
N ILE A 20 -1.75 -6.02 -1.90
CA ILE A 20 -2.46 -4.84 -2.38
C ILE A 20 -3.95 -4.94 -2.05
N THR A 21 -4.52 -3.86 -1.52
CA THR A 21 -5.96 -3.80 -1.23
C THR A 21 -6.79 -3.64 -2.51
N LEU A 22 -7.93 -4.35 -2.59
CA LEU A 22 -8.89 -4.21 -3.70
C LEU A 22 -9.42 -2.77 -3.85
N GLY A 23 -9.46 -1.99 -2.77
CA GLY A 23 -9.97 -0.62 -2.77
C GLY A 23 -9.21 0.31 -3.72
N VAL A 24 -7.88 0.21 -3.77
CA VAL A 24 -7.05 1.03 -4.67
C VAL A 24 -7.36 0.70 -6.13
N SER A 25 -7.54 -0.59 -6.45
CA SER A 25 -7.90 -1.04 -7.80
C SER A 25 -9.28 -0.54 -8.23
N ILE A 26 -10.28 -0.63 -7.34
CA ILE A 26 -11.64 -0.15 -7.60
C ILE A 26 -11.66 1.37 -7.81
N LEU A 27 -11.00 2.13 -6.94
CA LEU A 27 -10.92 3.59 -7.07
C LEU A 27 -10.21 4.00 -8.36
N SER A 28 -9.10 3.33 -8.69
CA SER A 28 -8.39 3.54 -9.96
C SER A 28 -9.30 3.30 -11.15
N ARG A 29 -10.14 2.25 -11.11
CA ARG A 29 -11.10 1.93 -12.15
C ARG A 29 -12.16 3.03 -12.30
N CYS A 30 -12.83 3.41 -11.22
CA CYS A 30 -13.88 4.42 -11.24
C CYS A 30 -13.38 5.77 -11.80
N LEU A 31 -12.18 6.19 -11.42
CA LEU A 31 -11.58 7.44 -11.90
C LEU A 31 -11.21 7.37 -13.40
N LYS A 32 -10.69 6.23 -13.86
CA LYS A 32 -10.39 6.02 -15.28
C LYS A 32 -11.67 5.99 -16.13
N ASP A 33 -12.72 5.30 -15.66
CA ASP A 33 -14.02 5.25 -16.34
C ASP A 33 -14.69 6.63 -16.41
N ALA A 34 -14.41 7.52 -15.44
CA ALA A 34 -14.85 8.92 -15.45
C ALA A 34 -14.03 9.84 -16.39
N GLY A 35 -13.03 9.31 -17.10
CA GLY A 35 -12.19 10.07 -18.04
C GLY A 35 -11.03 10.82 -17.38
N HIS A 36 -10.50 10.33 -16.25
CA HIS A 36 -9.34 10.92 -15.59
C HIS A 36 -8.05 10.11 -15.81
N ILE A 37 -6.91 10.79 -15.74
CA ILE A 37 -5.59 10.16 -15.82
C ILE A 37 -5.19 9.74 -14.40
N VAL A 38 -4.98 8.43 -14.20
CA VAL A 38 -4.68 7.88 -12.88
C VAL A 38 -3.37 7.10 -12.91
N LYS A 39 -2.46 7.42 -11.98
CA LYS A 39 -1.25 6.63 -11.70
C LYS A 39 -1.24 6.15 -10.26
N LEU A 40 -0.50 5.07 -10.01
CA LEU A 40 -0.25 4.53 -8.68
C LEU A 40 1.22 4.76 -8.33
N PHE A 41 1.46 5.31 -7.14
CA PHE A 41 2.75 5.28 -6.47
C PHE A 41 2.67 4.25 -5.35
N ASP A 42 3.35 3.12 -5.54
CA ASP A 42 3.32 1.97 -4.65
C ASP A 42 4.62 1.91 -3.84
N THR A 43 4.52 2.08 -2.51
CA THR A 43 5.69 2.07 -1.63
C THR A 43 6.15 0.67 -1.24
N THR A 44 5.41 -0.41 -1.59
CA THR A 44 5.81 -1.79 -1.29
C THR A 44 7.22 -2.11 -1.76
N PHE A 45 7.62 -1.58 -2.93
CA PHE A 45 8.92 -1.87 -3.55
C PHE A 45 10.02 -0.86 -3.24
N TYR A 46 9.76 0.09 -2.32
CA TYR A 46 10.74 1.08 -1.91
C TYR A 46 11.39 0.67 -0.58
N GLU A 47 12.71 0.76 -0.53
CA GLU A 47 13.44 0.57 0.72
C GLU A 47 13.07 1.65 1.73
N SER A 48 12.91 1.24 2.99
CA SER A 48 12.55 2.11 4.10
C SER A 48 13.44 1.81 5.29
N ASN A 49 13.94 2.85 5.95
CA ASN A 49 14.69 2.73 7.20
C ASN A 49 13.77 2.51 8.42
N LEU A 50 12.46 2.33 8.20
CA LEU A 50 11.48 2.13 9.26
C LEU A 50 11.44 0.67 9.71
N VAL A 51 11.33 0.46 11.03
CA VAL A 51 11.00 -0.85 11.59
C VAL A 51 9.50 -1.09 11.37
N ILE A 52 9.16 -2.06 10.53
CA ILE A 52 7.80 -2.38 10.09
C ILE A 52 7.49 -3.87 10.28
N GLY A 53 6.23 -4.25 10.07
CA GLY A 53 5.78 -5.64 10.07
C GLY A 53 6.03 -6.34 11.42
N ASP A 54 6.44 -7.60 11.34
CA ASP A 54 6.66 -8.44 12.53
C ASP A 54 7.76 -7.90 13.45
N SER A 55 8.80 -7.26 12.92
CA SER A 55 9.84 -6.61 13.75
C SER A 55 9.26 -5.53 14.66
N LEU A 56 8.29 -4.75 14.19
CA LEU A 56 7.61 -3.74 15.00
C LEU A 56 6.68 -4.38 16.03
N ARG A 57 5.99 -5.45 15.65
CA ARG A 57 5.07 -6.20 16.51
C ARG A 57 5.83 -6.92 17.64
N GLU A 58 7.01 -7.46 17.37
CA GLU A 58 7.92 -8.04 18.38
C GLU A 58 8.35 -6.96 19.38
N LYS A 59 8.78 -5.79 18.88
CA LYS A 59 9.15 -4.64 19.74
C LYS A 59 8.00 -4.17 20.62
N ASN A 60 6.77 -4.22 20.11
CA ASN A 60 5.56 -3.84 20.84
C ASN A 60 4.96 -4.98 21.68
N LEU A 61 5.66 -6.11 21.84
CA LEU A 61 5.22 -7.28 22.62
C LEU A 61 3.90 -7.90 22.13
N GLN A 62 3.54 -7.69 20.85
CA GLN A 62 2.32 -8.23 20.25
C GLN A 62 2.50 -9.66 19.72
N ILE A 63 3.75 -10.03 19.41
CA ILE A 63 4.12 -11.36 18.95
C ILE A 63 5.37 -11.84 19.67
N SER A 64 5.45 -13.14 19.93
CA SER A 64 6.60 -13.80 20.53
C SER A 64 7.14 -14.88 19.59
N LYS A 65 8.46 -15.09 19.64
CA LYS A 65 9.09 -16.17 18.89
C LYS A 65 8.60 -17.51 19.43
N THR A 66 7.99 -18.31 18.56
CA THR A 66 7.63 -19.69 18.89
C THR A 66 8.88 -20.55 18.81
N LYS A 67 9.15 -21.37 19.84
CA LYS A 67 10.15 -22.44 19.76
C LYS A 67 9.53 -23.57 18.95
N ILE A 68 10.01 -23.77 17.72
CA ILE A 68 9.70 -24.97 16.96
C ILE A 68 10.48 -26.11 17.62
N LEU A 69 9.76 -27.11 18.14
CA LEU A 69 10.30 -28.34 18.72
C LEU A 69 10.96 -29.20 17.66
#